data_AF-A0A358DJ48-F1
#
_entry.id   AF-A0A358DJ48-F1
#
_cell.length_a   1.000
_cell.length_b   1.000
_cell.length_c   1.000
_cell.angle_alpha   90.00
_cell.angle_beta   90.00
_cell.angle_gamma   90.00
#
_symmetry.space_group_name_H-M   'P 1'
#
loop_
_entity.id
_entity.type
_entity.pdbx_description
1 polymer ?
#
loop_
_entity_poly.entity_id
_entity_poly.type
_entity_poly.pdbx_seq_one_letter_code
_entity_poly.pdbx_strand_id
1 'polypeptide(L)'
;LAIALALAGLTSGAAITLLYFTTLLVSVIPMKKVKQIRSLFDNKAKVLESYADLLKLMETTSFESVQLHSLQQSIKNERQSASAAIKQLAQYSRNLDLAFAVPVFLLLNPLFLWNVVYALKIEQWMQRHAVEIEKWFSTLAQVDAL
;
A
#
# COMPACT_ATOMS: atom_id res chain seq x y z
N LEU A 1 7.13 -24.18 -3.68
CA LEU A 1 6.76 -25.62 -3.82
C LEU A 1 7.13 -26.19 -5.20
N ALA A 2 6.61 -25.66 -6.31
CA ALA A 2 6.96 -26.14 -7.66
C ALA A 2 8.46 -26.00 -8.01
N ILE A 3 9.09 -24.90 -7.62
CA ILE A 3 10.54 -24.64 -7.86
C ILE A 3 11.42 -25.59 -7.01
N ALA A 4 10.97 -25.97 -5.82
CA ALA A 4 11.70 -26.90 -4.96
C ALA A 4 11.61 -28.36 -5.46
N LEU A 5 10.48 -28.73 -6.07
CA LEU A 5 10.28 -30.03 -6.72
C LEU A 5 11.06 -30.15 -8.03
N ALA A 6 11.25 -29.04 -8.76
CA ALA A 6 12.08 -28.99 -9.96
C ALA A 6 13.58 -29.21 -9.67
N LEU A 7 14.09 -28.63 -8.57
CA LEU A 7 15.47 -28.83 -8.13
C LEU A 7 15.75 -30.27 -7.65
N ALA A 8 14.72 -31.01 -7.26
CA ALA A 8 14.83 -32.43 -6.87
C ALA A 8 14.93 -33.40 -8.07
N GLY A 9 14.97 -32.90 -9.32
CA GLY A 9 15.23 -33.71 -10.51
C GLY A 9 14.08 -34.64 -10.94
N LEU A 10 12.88 -34.48 -10.37
CA LEU A 10 11.79 -35.45 -10.51
C LEU A 10 10.83 -35.19 -11.68
N THR A 11 10.99 -34.09 -12.43
CA THR A 11 10.10 -33.75 -13.57
C THR A 11 10.84 -33.14 -14.77
N SER A 12 10.49 -33.60 -15.98
CA SER A 12 10.92 -33.02 -17.27
C SER A 12 10.72 -31.51 -17.31
N GLY A 13 11.68 -30.76 -17.87
CA GLY A 13 11.61 -29.30 -18.01
C GLY A 13 10.33 -28.78 -18.69
N ALA A 14 9.66 -29.62 -19.50
CA ALA A 14 8.38 -29.32 -20.12
C ALA A 14 7.20 -29.21 -19.13
N ALA A 15 7.24 -29.93 -17.99
CA ALA A 15 6.20 -29.86 -16.97
C ALA A 15 6.25 -28.53 -16.22
N ILE A 16 7.46 -28.01 -15.98
CA ILE A 16 7.69 -26.74 -15.28
C ILE A 16 7.27 -25.56 -16.17
N THR A 17 7.59 -25.60 -17.46
CA THR A 17 7.16 -24.56 -18.40
C THR A 17 5.64 -24.54 -18.53
N LEU A 18 4.99 -25.70 -18.64
CA LEU A 18 3.53 -25.79 -18.72
C LEU A 18 2.86 -25.21 -17.44
N LEU A 19 3.35 -25.58 -16.26
CA LEU A 19 2.86 -25.04 -14.99
C LEU A 19 3.03 -23.52 -14.91
N TYR A 20 4.19 -23.01 -15.32
CA TYR A 20 4.45 -21.56 -15.35
C TYR A 20 3.50 -20.80 -16.28
N PHE A 21 3.22 -21.33 -17.48
CA PHE A 21 2.27 -20.71 -18.40
C PHE A 21 0.83 -20.77 -17.87
N THR A 22 0.45 -21.84 -17.16
CA THR A 22 -0.89 -21.94 -16.56
C THR A 22 -1.08 -20.95 -15.41
N THR A 23 -0.09 -20.78 -14.53
CA THR A 23 -0.15 -19.78 -13.46
C THR A 23 -0.11 -18.36 -14.00
N LEU A 24 0.66 -18.10 -15.05
CA LEU A 24 0.67 -16.83 -15.77
C LEU A 24 -0.73 -16.48 -16.32
N LEU A 25 -1.41 -17.45 -16.96
CA LEU A 25 -2.77 -17.28 -17.49
C LEU A 25 -3.79 -16.96 -16.39
N VAL A 26 -3.71 -17.64 -15.24
CA VAL A 26 -4.58 -17.39 -14.09
C VAL A 26 -4.32 -16.01 -13.48
N SER A 27 -3.07 -15.55 -13.44
CA SER A 27 -2.72 -14.19 -12.97
C SER A 27 -3.28 -13.06 -13.85
N VAL A 28 -3.61 -13.34 -15.12
CA VAL A 28 -4.19 -12.37 -16.06
C VAL A 28 -5.69 -12.15 -15.81
N ILE A 29 -6.40 -13.12 -15.23
CA ILE A 29 -7.86 -13.06 -14.97
C ILE A 29 -8.25 -11.88 -14.05
N PRO A 30 -7.60 -11.64 -12.90
CA PRO A 30 -7.93 -10.51 -12.02
C PRO A 30 -7.38 -9.16 -12.51
N MET A 31 -6.64 -9.14 -13.63
CA MET A 31 -5.86 -7.98 -14.06
C MET A 31 -6.70 -6.72 -14.32
N LYS A 32 -7.98 -6.88 -14.74
CA LYS A 32 -8.90 -5.74 -14.93
C LYS A 32 -9.25 -5.05 -13.60
N LYS A 33 -9.60 -5.81 -12.55
CA LYS A 33 -9.91 -5.25 -11.22
C LYS A 33 -8.68 -4.60 -10.59
N VAL A 34 -7.54 -5.28 -10.73
CA VAL A 34 -6.25 -4.83 -10.21
C VAL A 34 -5.78 -3.55 -10.94
N LYS A 35 -6.04 -3.40 -12.25
CA LYS A 35 -5.81 -2.15 -12.99
C LYS A 35 -6.76 -1.02 -12.57
N GLN A 36 -8.02 -1.29 -12.26
CA GLN A 36 -8.95 -0.26 -11.75
C GLN A 36 -8.49 0.30 -10.40
N ILE A 37 -8.11 -0.57 -9.46
CA ILE A 37 -7.55 -0.15 -8.17
C ILE A 37 -6.25 0.64 -8.38
N ARG A 38 -5.37 0.18 -9.28
CA ARG A 38 -4.15 0.91 -9.63
C ARG A 38 -4.47 2.30 -10.20
N SER A 39 -5.44 2.42 -11.09
CA SER A 39 -5.84 3.73 -11.67
C SER A 39 -6.33 4.72 -10.62
N LEU A 40 -6.94 4.26 -9.53
CA LEU A 40 -7.37 5.12 -8.43
C LEU A 40 -6.19 5.65 -7.61
N PHE A 41 -5.11 4.86 -7.52
CA PHE A 41 -3.90 5.16 -6.74
C PHE A 41 -2.69 5.56 -7.60
N ASP A 42 -2.85 5.68 -8.91
CA ASP A 42 -1.74 5.82 -9.86
C ASP A 42 -0.91 7.07 -9.52
N ASN A 43 0.36 6.84 -9.19
CA ASN A 43 1.33 7.85 -8.73
C ASN A 43 0.97 8.64 -7.46
N LYS A 44 -0.05 8.22 -6.69
CA LYS A 44 -0.42 8.91 -5.43
C LYS A 44 0.41 8.48 -4.23
N ALA A 45 1.23 7.43 -4.35
CA ALA A 45 2.13 6.99 -3.28
C ALA A 45 3.05 8.11 -2.79
N LYS A 46 3.67 8.87 -3.70
CA LYS A 46 4.53 10.01 -3.35
C LYS A 46 3.75 11.13 -2.64
N VAL A 47 2.54 11.40 -3.09
CA VAL A 47 1.66 12.41 -2.48
C VAL A 47 1.30 12.00 -1.05
N LEU A 48 0.97 10.72 -0.84
CA LEU A 48 0.73 10.17 0.49
C LEU A 48 1.99 10.20 1.38
N GLU A 49 3.18 9.93 0.83
CA GLU A 49 4.44 10.11 1.57
C GLU A 49 4.62 11.56 2.02
N SER A 50 4.40 12.54 1.13
CA SER A 50 4.49 13.97 1.49
C SER A 50 3.51 14.35 2.59
N TYR A 51 2.26 13.88 2.52
CA TYR A 51 1.28 14.12 3.60
C TYR A 51 1.67 13.46 4.92
N ALA A 52 2.23 12.24 4.88
CA ALA A 52 2.73 11.57 6.07
C ALA A 52 3.87 12.36 6.73
N ASP A 53 4.77 12.95 5.93
CA ASP A 53 5.87 13.76 6.43
C ASP A 53 5.38 15.08 7.05
N LEU A 54 4.38 15.74 6.45
CA LEU A 54 3.75 16.93 7.01
C LEU A 54 3.05 16.62 8.35
N LEU A 55 2.27 15.55 8.41
CA LEU A 55 1.63 15.09 9.64
C LEU A 55 2.67 14.76 10.71
N LYS A 56 3.78 14.12 10.34
CA LYS A 56 4.87 13.82 11.26
C LYS A 56 5.51 15.09 11.81
N LEU A 57 5.74 16.08 10.95
CA LEU A 57 6.28 17.38 11.38
C LEU A 57 5.35 18.00 12.43
N MET A 58 4.05 18.10 12.14
CA MET A 58 3.05 18.60 13.09
C MET A 58 3.01 17.78 14.38
N GLU A 59 3.13 16.44 14.33
CA GLU A 59 3.17 15.58 15.52
C GLU A 59 4.42 15.83 16.38
N THR A 60 5.54 16.27 15.80
CA THR A 60 6.82 16.45 16.52
C THR A 60 7.11 17.89 16.94
N THR A 61 6.47 18.87 16.32
CA THR A 61 6.65 20.29 16.65
C THR A 61 6.05 20.62 18.02
N SER A 62 6.77 21.37 18.85
CA SER A 62 6.22 21.93 20.10
C SER A 62 5.49 23.23 19.78
N PHE A 63 4.18 23.27 19.99
CA PHE A 63 3.38 24.48 19.79
C PHE A 63 3.17 25.21 21.11
N GLU A 64 3.39 26.53 21.13
CA GLU A 64 3.08 27.38 22.29
C GLU A 64 1.61 27.79 22.37
N SER A 65 0.89 27.75 21.23
CA SER A 65 -0.55 28.01 21.19
C SER A 65 -1.35 26.83 21.74
N VAL A 66 -2.25 27.13 22.69
CA VAL A 66 -3.20 26.17 23.25
C VAL A 66 -4.11 25.57 22.16
N GLN A 67 -4.49 26.36 21.15
CA GLN A 67 -5.32 25.87 20.03
C GLN A 67 -4.57 24.84 19.18
N LEU A 68 -3.33 25.15 18.78
CA LEU A 68 -2.50 24.25 17.97
C LEU A 68 -2.12 22.98 18.74
N HIS A 69 -1.89 23.08 20.05
CA HIS A 69 -1.62 21.92 20.89
C HIS A 69 -2.84 20.96 20.97
N SER A 70 -4.05 21.50 21.07
CA SER A 70 -5.28 20.67 21.05
C SER A 70 -5.51 19.97 19.71
N LEU A 71 -5.24 20.66 18.60
CA LEU A 71 -5.28 20.08 17.25
C LEU A 71 -4.21 18.99 17.07
N GLN A 72 -2.99 19.20 17.57
CA GLN A 72 -1.92 18.21 17.55
C GLN A 72 -2.31 16.93 18.32
N GLN A 73 -2.98 17.04 19.47
CA GLN A 73 -3.47 15.86 20.19
C GLN A 73 -4.54 15.10 19.41
N SER A 74 -5.31 15.76 18.54
CA SER A 74 -6.33 15.08 17.74
C SER A 74 -5.76 14.14 16.65
N ILE A 75 -4.50 14.36 16.24
CA ILE A 75 -3.76 13.53 15.26
C ILE A 75 -2.73 12.60 15.92
N LYS A 76 -2.29 12.91 17.15
CA LYS A 76 -1.59 11.99 18.05
C LYS A 76 -2.59 11.08 18.75
N ASN A 77 -2.99 9.99 18.09
CA ASN A 77 -3.78 8.96 18.75
C ASN A 77 -2.86 7.98 19.52
N GLU A 78 -3.27 7.48 20.68
CA GLU A 78 -2.43 6.63 21.54
C GLU A 78 -2.04 5.29 20.91
N ARG A 79 -2.87 4.78 19.97
CA ARG A 79 -2.63 3.47 19.31
C ARG A 79 -1.82 3.59 18.02
N GLN A 80 -2.04 4.62 17.23
CA GLN A 80 -1.34 4.85 15.96
C GLN A 80 -1.50 6.32 15.54
N SER A 81 -0.39 7.01 15.28
CA SER A 81 -0.45 8.40 14.82
C SER A 81 -0.90 8.51 13.36
N ALA A 82 -1.48 9.65 12.99
CA ALA A 82 -1.93 9.91 11.63
C ALA A 82 -0.79 9.75 10.62
N SER A 83 0.41 10.25 10.93
CA SER A 83 1.59 10.10 10.08
C SER A 83 1.96 8.64 9.83
N ALA A 84 1.91 7.79 10.87
CA ALA A 84 2.21 6.36 10.76
C ALA A 84 1.17 5.63 9.89
N ALA A 85 -0.11 5.95 10.05
CA ALA A 85 -1.19 5.35 9.26
C ALA A 85 -1.08 5.73 7.77
N ILE A 86 -0.88 7.01 7.46
CA ILE A 86 -0.73 7.47 6.06
C ILE A 86 0.56 6.90 5.43
N LYS A 87 1.65 6.82 6.19
CA LYS A 87 2.91 6.19 5.72
C LYS A 87 2.73 4.72 5.39
N GLN A 88 1.94 3.99 6.17
CA GLN A 88 1.60 2.59 5.90
C GLN A 88 0.82 2.45 4.58
N LEU A 89 -0.16 3.33 4.33
CA LEU A 89 -0.87 3.35 3.05
C LEU A 89 0.08 3.64 1.88
N ALA A 90 0.98 4.61 2.03
CA ALA A 90 1.97 4.95 1.01
C ALA A 90 2.88 3.76 0.68
N GLN A 91 3.31 3.01 1.70
CA GLN A 91 4.07 1.78 1.53
C GLN A 91 3.27 0.70 0.80
N TYR A 92 1.97 0.53 1.09
CA TYR A 92 1.12 -0.41 0.37
C TYR A 92 0.95 -0.03 -1.10
N SER A 93 0.72 1.26 -1.38
CA SER A 93 0.64 1.81 -2.73
C SER A 93 1.93 1.56 -3.51
N ARG A 94 3.10 1.85 -2.91
CA ARG A 94 4.40 1.61 -3.54
C ARG A 94 4.64 0.14 -3.84
N ASN A 95 4.28 -0.77 -2.93
CA ASN A 95 4.41 -2.20 -3.17
C ASN A 95 3.44 -2.70 -4.24
N LEU A 96 2.24 -2.12 -4.34
CA LEU A 96 1.33 -2.39 -5.42
C LEU A 96 1.92 -1.93 -6.76
N ASP A 97 2.52 -0.73 -6.83
CA ASP A 97 3.22 -0.25 -8.04
C ASP A 97 4.36 -1.17 -8.45
N LEU A 98 5.19 -1.60 -7.49
CA LEU A 98 6.25 -2.58 -7.72
C LEU A 98 5.68 -3.91 -8.21
N ALA A 99 4.48 -4.32 -7.78
CA ALA A 99 3.82 -5.54 -8.26
C ALA A 99 3.55 -5.51 -9.78
N PHE A 100 3.48 -4.33 -10.39
CA PHE A 100 3.32 -4.17 -11.84
C PHE A 100 4.63 -3.95 -12.58
N ALA A 101 5.75 -3.74 -11.88
CA ALA A 101 7.06 -3.65 -12.51
C ALA A 101 7.40 -5.00 -13.17
N VAL A 102 7.90 -4.98 -14.41
CA VAL A 102 8.12 -6.18 -15.23
C VAL A 102 8.83 -7.33 -14.49
N PRO A 103 9.92 -7.12 -13.73
CA PRO A 103 10.58 -8.21 -13.02
C PRO A 103 9.70 -8.86 -11.95
N VAL A 104 8.98 -8.06 -11.18
CA VAL A 104 8.10 -8.52 -10.09
C VAL A 104 6.83 -9.15 -10.66
N PHE A 105 6.30 -8.58 -11.75
CA PHE A 105 5.12 -9.08 -12.42
C PHE A 105 5.33 -10.48 -12.99
N LEU A 106 6.53 -10.78 -13.51
CA LEU A 106 6.84 -12.09 -14.07
C LEU A 106 7.22 -13.13 -13.00
N LEU A 107 7.81 -12.71 -11.87
CA LEU A 107 8.31 -13.62 -10.85
C LEU A 107 7.36 -13.76 -9.64
N LEU A 108 6.99 -12.65 -9.00
CA LEU A 108 6.27 -12.65 -7.73
C LEU A 108 4.75 -12.77 -7.91
N ASN A 109 4.16 -12.19 -8.96
CA ASN A 109 2.71 -12.28 -9.15
C ASN A 109 2.20 -13.70 -9.39
N PRO A 110 2.82 -14.53 -10.25
CA PRO A 110 2.34 -15.90 -10.48
C PRO A 110 2.54 -16.81 -9.27
N LEU A 111 3.52 -16.50 -8.40
CA LEU A 111 3.86 -17.32 -7.24
C LEU A 111 3.07 -16.95 -5.99
N PHE A 112 2.84 -15.67 -5.74
CA PHE A 112 2.31 -15.16 -4.47
C PHE A 112 1.05 -14.32 -4.63
N LEU A 113 0.56 -14.11 -5.86
CA LEU A 113 -0.54 -13.18 -6.15
C LEU A 113 -0.27 -11.81 -5.51
N TRP A 114 0.98 -11.37 -5.57
CA TRP A 114 1.49 -10.21 -4.83
C TRP A 114 0.64 -8.95 -5.09
N ASN A 115 0.30 -8.70 -6.35
CA ASN A 115 -0.62 -7.64 -6.75
C ASN A 115 -2.00 -7.70 -6.04
N VAL A 116 -2.59 -8.89 -5.89
CA VAL A 116 -3.88 -9.09 -5.19
C VAL A 116 -3.73 -8.83 -3.69
N VAL A 117 -2.65 -9.34 -3.09
CA VAL A 117 -2.39 -9.16 -1.64
C VAL A 117 -2.29 -7.67 -1.28
N TYR A 118 -1.54 -6.88 -2.04
CA TYR A 118 -1.40 -5.45 -1.74
C TYR A 118 -2.66 -4.65 -2.08
N ALA A 119 -3.42 -5.03 -3.11
CA ALA A 119 -4.72 -4.43 -3.37
C ALA A 119 -5.69 -4.63 -2.19
N LEU A 120 -5.76 -5.85 -1.63
CA LEU A 120 -6.59 -6.15 -0.45
C LEU A 120 -6.11 -5.40 0.81
N LYS A 121 -4.78 -5.27 1.00
CA LYS A 121 -4.24 -4.48 2.12
C LYS A 121 -4.65 -3.02 2.04
N ILE A 122 -4.64 -2.43 0.84
CA ILE A 122 -5.10 -1.05 0.62
C ILE A 122 -6.60 -0.94 0.93
N GLU A 123 -7.43 -1.85 0.42
CA GLU A 123 -8.86 -1.84 0.66
C GLU A 123 -9.20 -1.98 2.16
N GLN A 124 -8.57 -2.92 2.86
CA GLN A 124 -8.74 -3.10 4.31
C GLN A 124 -8.26 -1.88 5.09
N TRP A 125 -7.16 -1.26 4.67
CA TRP A 125 -6.68 -0.02 5.27
C TRP A 125 -7.70 1.10 5.09
N MET A 126 -8.26 1.26 3.88
CA MET A 126 -9.28 2.28 3.59
C MET A 126 -10.52 2.06 4.44
N GLN A 127 -11.00 0.82 4.58
CA GLN A 127 -12.16 0.50 5.42
C GLN A 127 -11.90 0.79 6.90
N ARG A 128 -10.70 0.47 7.40
CA ARG A 128 -10.33 0.67 8.80
C ARG A 128 -10.19 2.15 9.17
N HIS A 129 -9.65 2.96 8.26
CA HIS A 129 -9.31 4.36 8.52
C HIS A 129 -10.26 5.36 7.83
N ALA A 130 -11.38 4.91 7.26
CA ALA A 130 -12.31 5.74 6.48
C ALA A 130 -12.82 6.98 7.24
N VAL A 131 -13.07 6.86 8.55
CA VAL A 131 -13.54 7.97 9.39
C VAL A 131 -12.37 8.84 9.88
N GLU A 132 -11.26 8.21 10.20
CA GLU A 132 -10.10 8.87 10.80
C GLU A 132 -9.34 9.72 9.77
N ILE A 133 -9.28 9.25 8.52
CA ILE A 133 -8.59 9.95 7.43
C ILE A 133 -9.20 11.33 7.19
N GLU A 134 -10.53 11.44 7.17
CA GLU A 134 -11.21 12.73 6.99
C GLU A 134 -10.88 13.71 8.13
N LYS A 135 -10.86 13.21 9.37
CA LYS A 135 -10.46 13.99 10.54
C LYS A 135 -9.00 14.45 10.45
N TRP A 136 -8.07 13.58 10.06
CA TRP A 136 -6.65 13.93 9.94
C TRP A 136 -6.41 14.99 8.88
N PHE A 137 -7.02 14.87 7.70
CA PHE A 137 -6.91 15.87 6.64
C PHE A 137 -7.60 17.19 7.01
N SER A 138 -8.72 17.16 7.74
CA SER A 138 -9.36 18.37 8.26
C SER A 138 -8.48 19.09 9.28
N THR A 139 -7.86 18.37 10.21
CA THR A 139 -6.92 18.95 11.18
C THR A 139 -5.70 19.55 10.49
N LEU A 140 -5.12 18.85 9.50
CA LEU A 140 -4.01 19.38 8.70
C LEU A 140 -4.40 20.70 8.02
N ALA A 141 -5.57 20.76 7.39
CA ALA A 141 -6.06 21.98 6.73
C ALA A 141 -6.31 23.15 7.71
N GLN A 142 -6.75 22.87 8.94
CA GLN A 142 -6.92 23.89 9.97
C GLN A 142 -5.58 24.45 10.48
N VAL A 143 -4.55 23.60 10.58
CA VAL A 143 -3.20 24.05 10.97
C VAL A 143 -2.56 24.87 9.85
N ASP A 144 -2.70 24.46 8.59
CA ASP A 144 -2.18 25.22 7.44
C ASP A 144 -2.86 26.59 7.25
N ALA A 145 -4.08 26.78 7.79
CA ALA A 145 -4.85 28.02 7.68
C ALA A 145 -4.56 29.04 8.80
N LEU A 146 -3.85 28.65 9.86
CA LEU A 146 -3.49 29.46 11.02
C LEU A 146 -2.08 30.06 10.87
#